data_AF-A0A914IU00-F1
#
_entry.id   AF-A0A914IU00-F1
#
_cell.length_a   1.000
_cell.length_b   1.000
_cell.length_c   1.000
_cell.angle_alpha   90.00
_cell.angle_beta   90.00
_cell.angle_gamma   90.00
#
_symmetry.space_group_name_H-M   'P 1'
#
loop_
_entity.id
_entity.type
_entity.pdbx_description
1 polymer ?
#
loop_
_entity_poly.entity_id
_entity_poly.type
_entity_poly.pdbx_seq_one_letter_code
_entity_poly.pdbx_strand_id
1 'polypeptide(L)'
;MNIFSFNSSDPAVKSLLLWKVGGEEEKWALKAVESLVKKLRKKHNGCGTVEDLEYALAHPVGLSKCVTIPRSQDGRLQVSHKKNLPHVIYCKLWRWPNVQSHHELKPISTCLYPYDNRGEQICINPYHYTRVEQQSAPIIFRAPSVSASDYYRGSPMIGYMSPSPWFPLPHPV
;
A
#
# COMPACT_ATOMS: atom_id res chain seq x y z
N MET A 1 25.76 -5.93 -18.29
CA MET A 1 24.83 -4.90 -18.80
C MET A 1 23.63 -5.64 -19.37
N ASN A 2 22.46 -5.59 -18.71
CA ASN A 2 21.29 -6.35 -19.16
C ASN A 2 20.61 -5.61 -20.32
N ILE A 3 20.63 -6.23 -21.50
CA ILE A 3 19.99 -5.73 -22.72
C ILE A 3 18.53 -6.18 -22.69
N PHE A 4 17.68 -5.42 -22.00
CA PHE A 4 16.24 -5.58 -22.11
C PHE A 4 15.78 -4.86 -23.40
N SER A 5 15.49 -5.62 -24.46
CA SER A 5 14.86 -5.07 -25.67
C SER A 5 13.38 -4.79 -25.42
N PHE A 6 13.10 -3.60 -24.89
CA PHE A 6 11.73 -3.07 -24.88
C PHE A 6 11.33 -2.66 -26.29
N ASN A 7 10.31 -3.30 -26.85
CA ASN A 7 9.79 -3.05 -28.20
C ASN A 7 8.99 -1.72 -28.36
N SER A 8 9.10 -0.77 -27.42
CA SER A 8 8.53 0.57 -27.62
C SER A 8 9.47 1.42 -28.48
N SER A 9 8.95 2.16 -29.44
CA SER A 9 9.74 3.15 -30.19
C SER A 9 9.90 4.49 -29.46
N ASP A 10 9.15 4.72 -28.38
CA ASP A 10 9.16 5.99 -27.63
C ASP A 10 10.33 6.05 -26.63
N PRO A 11 11.27 7.02 -26.78
CA PRO A 11 12.42 7.16 -25.88
C PRO A 11 12.02 7.34 -24.41
N ALA A 12 10.94 8.05 -24.13
CA ALA A 12 10.48 8.27 -22.76
C ALA A 12 9.98 6.97 -22.11
N VAL A 13 9.31 6.12 -22.88
CA VAL A 13 8.84 4.82 -22.39
C VAL A 13 10.04 3.93 -22.04
N LYS A 14 11.08 3.92 -22.90
CA LYS A 14 12.31 3.18 -22.62
C LYS A 14 12.99 3.70 -21.36
N SER A 15 13.18 5.01 -21.25
CA SER A 15 13.75 5.68 -20.08
C SER A 15 13.03 5.31 -18.79
N LEU A 16 11.69 5.43 -18.75
CA LEU A 16 10.88 5.09 -17.59
C LEU A 16 10.91 3.58 -17.24
N LEU A 17 11.08 2.70 -18.22
CA LEU A 17 11.19 1.26 -18.00
C LEU A 17 12.56 0.85 -17.43
N LEU A 18 13.62 1.62 -17.65
CA LEU A 18 14.93 1.38 -17.04
C LEU A 18 14.91 1.51 -15.51
N TRP A 19 13.96 2.29 -14.96
CA TRP A 19 13.77 2.46 -13.52
C TRP A 19 12.95 1.34 -12.87
N LYS A 20 12.44 0.37 -13.64
CA LYS A 20 11.60 -0.72 -13.11
C LYS A 20 12.43 -1.60 -12.17
N VAL A 21 11.93 -1.84 -10.95
CA VAL A 21 12.66 -2.57 -9.89
C VAL A 21 12.42 -4.08 -9.85
N GLY A 22 11.67 -4.65 -10.81
CA GLY A 22 11.40 -6.10 -10.89
C GLY A 22 9.94 -6.45 -11.20
N GLY A 23 9.57 -7.73 -11.10
CA GLY A 23 8.21 -8.23 -11.32
C GLY A 23 8.02 -9.05 -12.60
N GLU A 24 7.10 -10.02 -12.54
CA GLU A 24 6.96 -11.15 -13.48
C GLU A 24 6.29 -10.83 -14.83
N GLU A 25 5.79 -9.60 -15.05
CA GLU A 25 4.97 -9.28 -16.25
C GLU A 25 5.49 -8.06 -17.04
N GLU A 26 6.59 -8.22 -17.78
CA GLU A 26 7.22 -7.16 -18.58
C GLU A 26 6.29 -6.54 -19.64
N LYS A 27 5.51 -7.38 -20.35
CA LYS A 27 4.56 -6.90 -21.37
C LYS A 27 3.48 -6.01 -20.78
N TRP A 28 3.06 -6.28 -19.54
CA TRP A 28 2.08 -5.45 -18.86
C TRP A 28 2.68 -4.14 -18.39
N ALA A 29 3.90 -4.18 -17.84
CA ALA A 29 4.65 -2.98 -17.45
C ALA A 29 4.84 -2.02 -18.65
N LEU A 30 5.21 -2.56 -19.81
CA LEU A 30 5.32 -1.79 -21.04
C LEU A 30 4.00 -1.06 -21.38
N LYS A 31 2.88 -1.78 -21.41
CA LYS A 31 1.56 -1.17 -21.68
C LYS A 31 1.16 -0.12 -20.64
N ALA A 32 1.50 -0.32 -19.36
CA ALA A 32 1.23 0.64 -18.30
C ALA A 32 2.00 1.94 -18.53
N VAL A 33 3.31 1.86 -18.78
CA VAL A 33 4.17 3.02 -19.04
C VAL A 33 3.79 3.72 -20.34
N GLU A 34 3.50 3.00 -21.42
CA GLU A 34 3.02 3.59 -22.68
C GLU A 34 1.70 4.35 -22.49
N SER A 35 0.77 3.80 -21.71
CA SER A 35 -0.48 4.49 -21.37
C SER A 35 -0.23 5.74 -20.54
N LEU A 36 0.72 5.69 -19.59
CA LEU A 36 1.09 6.83 -18.77
C LEU A 36 1.69 7.96 -19.61
N VAL A 37 2.69 7.67 -20.44
CA VAL A 37 3.37 8.67 -21.28
C VAL A 37 2.36 9.36 -22.19
N LYS A 38 1.43 8.60 -22.79
CA LYS A 38 0.32 9.17 -23.59
C LYS A 38 -0.59 10.08 -22.77
N LYS A 39 -0.89 9.73 -21.50
CA LYS A 39 -1.71 10.56 -20.61
C LYS A 39 -1.00 11.84 -20.20
N LEU A 40 0.28 11.79 -19.86
CA LEU A 40 1.07 12.95 -19.44
C LEU A 40 1.30 13.93 -20.60
N ARG A 41 1.49 13.42 -21.82
CA ARG A 41 1.60 14.26 -23.04
C ARG A 41 0.27 14.85 -23.50
N LYS A 42 -0.87 14.28 -23.07
CA LYS A 42 -2.18 14.83 -23.40
C LYS A 42 -2.43 16.08 -22.56
N LYS A 43 -2.75 17.20 -23.21
CA LYS A 43 -3.11 18.44 -22.53
C LYS A 43 -4.34 18.22 -21.64
N HIS A 44 -4.14 18.32 -20.34
CA HIS A 44 -5.17 18.27 -19.30
C HIS A 44 -4.75 19.20 -18.15
N ASN A 45 -5.68 19.52 -17.25
CA ASN A 45 -5.43 20.43 -16.11
C ASN A 45 -4.61 19.75 -14.99
N GLY A 46 -3.76 18.78 -15.32
CA GLY A 46 -2.90 18.08 -14.38
C GLY A 46 -1.60 18.84 -14.10
N CYS A 47 -0.88 18.38 -13.08
CA CYS A 47 0.45 18.83 -12.71
C CYS A 47 1.50 17.81 -13.16
N GLY A 48 2.66 18.31 -13.59
CA GLY A 48 3.83 17.50 -13.92
C GLY A 48 3.86 16.97 -15.34
N THR A 49 5.06 16.89 -15.91
CA THR A 49 5.32 16.32 -17.23
C THR A 49 6.00 14.95 -17.15
N VAL A 50 6.31 14.37 -18.30
CA VAL A 50 7.14 13.15 -18.37
C VAL A 50 8.53 13.42 -17.80
N GLU A 51 9.08 14.61 -18.08
CA GLU A 51 10.41 15.03 -17.61
C GLU A 51 10.41 15.24 -16.08
N ASP A 52 9.34 15.79 -15.50
CA ASP A 52 9.21 15.89 -14.03
C ASP A 52 9.19 14.49 -13.37
N LEU A 53 8.59 13.49 -14.04
CA LEU A 53 8.59 12.11 -13.57
C LEU A 53 9.97 11.46 -13.69
N GLU A 54 10.65 11.62 -14.83
CA GLU A 54 12.02 11.15 -15.01
C GLU A 54 12.97 11.77 -13.96
N TYR A 55 12.82 13.08 -13.71
CA TYR A 55 13.56 13.77 -12.66
C TYR A 55 13.30 13.17 -11.28
N ALA A 56 12.04 12.90 -10.93
CA ALA A 56 11.68 12.26 -9.66
C ALA A 56 12.30 10.86 -9.52
N LEU A 57 12.28 10.05 -10.59
CA LEU A 57 12.89 8.72 -10.61
C LEU A 57 14.42 8.75 -10.45
N ALA A 58 15.08 9.73 -11.08
CA ALA A 58 16.53 9.92 -10.97
C ALA A 58 16.97 10.49 -9.61
N HIS A 59 16.10 11.21 -8.89
CA HIS A 59 16.43 11.91 -7.64
C HIS A 59 15.52 11.46 -6.48
N PRO A 60 15.67 10.22 -5.97
CA PRO A 60 14.78 9.64 -4.95
C PRO A 60 14.72 10.40 -3.61
N VAL A 61 15.76 11.17 -3.30
CA VAL A 61 15.89 11.96 -2.05
C VAL A 61 15.52 13.43 -2.27
N GLY A 62 15.34 13.85 -3.53
CA GLY A 62 15.05 15.23 -3.90
C GLY A 62 13.57 15.59 -3.76
N LEU A 63 13.30 16.88 -3.55
CA LEU A 63 11.95 17.42 -3.69
C LEU A 63 11.56 17.39 -5.17
N SER A 64 10.55 16.58 -5.51
CA SER A 64 9.99 16.49 -6.86
C SER A 64 8.54 16.98 -6.87
N LYS A 65 8.10 17.47 -8.03
CA LYS A 65 6.72 17.95 -8.21
C LYS A 65 5.72 16.79 -8.22
N CYS A 66 4.44 17.12 -8.01
CA CYS A 66 3.38 16.15 -8.31
C CYS A 66 3.39 15.85 -9.81
N VAL A 67 3.20 14.58 -10.15
CA VAL A 67 2.93 14.14 -11.52
C VAL A 67 1.58 13.46 -11.48
N THR A 68 0.58 14.04 -12.14
CA THR A 68 -0.82 13.63 -11.98
C THR A 68 -1.43 13.06 -13.25
N ILE A 69 -2.45 12.23 -13.08
CA ILE A 69 -3.35 11.80 -14.15
C ILE A 69 -4.82 12.05 -13.76
N PRO A 70 -5.72 12.19 -14.75
CA PRO A 70 -7.15 12.33 -14.47
C PRO A 70 -7.71 11.14 -13.69
N ARG A 71 -8.53 11.43 -12.68
CA ARG A 71 -9.26 10.46 -11.86
C ARG A 71 -10.45 9.91 -12.64
N SER A 72 -10.57 8.59 -12.73
CA SER A 72 -11.80 7.94 -13.19
C SER A 72 -12.89 7.99 -12.12
N GLN A 73 -14.15 7.78 -12.51
CA GLN A 73 -15.30 7.79 -11.59
C GLN A 73 -15.11 6.86 -10.38
N ASP A 74 -14.48 5.71 -10.57
CA ASP A 74 -14.20 4.73 -9.52
C ASP A 74 -12.77 4.82 -8.95
N GLY A 75 -11.96 5.79 -9.40
CA GLY A 75 -10.57 5.97 -9.00
C GLY A 75 -9.59 4.92 -9.52
N ARG A 76 -10.04 3.94 -10.33
CA ARG A 76 -9.21 2.85 -10.85
C ARG A 76 -8.72 3.12 -12.27
N LEU A 77 -7.48 2.72 -12.54
CA LEU A 77 -6.88 2.72 -13.86
C LEU A 77 -6.94 1.31 -14.46
N GLN A 78 -7.42 1.21 -15.71
CA GLN A 78 -7.44 -0.04 -16.48
C GLN A 78 -6.22 -0.12 -17.39
N VAL A 79 -5.44 -1.19 -17.24
CA VAL A 79 -4.30 -1.52 -18.12
C VAL A 79 -4.41 -2.98 -18.54
N SER A 80 -4.53 -3.23 -19.85
CA SER A 80 -4.60 -4.58 -20.43
C SER A 80 -5.61 -5.49 -19.72
N HIS A 81 -6.86 -5.05 -19.61
CA HIS A 81 -8.00 -5.73 -18.95
C HIS A 81 -7.94 -5.85 -17.42
N LYS A 82 -6.84 -5.44 -16.78
CA LYS A 82 -6.73 -5.40 -15.30
C LYS A 82 -7.05 -4.00 -14.78
N LYS A 83 -7.91 -3.89 -13.77
CA LYS A 83 -8.24 -2.62 -13.08
C LYS A 83 -7.54 -2.56 -11.73
N ASN A 84 -6.68 -1.57 -11.54
CA ASN A 84 -5.94 -1.37 -10.30
C ASN A 84 -5.86 0.12 -9.95
N LEU A 85 -5.42 0.44 -8.74
CA LEU A 85 -5.26 1.82 -8.30
C LEU A 85 -4.00 2.44 -8.91
N PRO A 86 -4.09 3.65 -9.52
CA PRO A 86 -2.99 4.22 -10.30
C PRO A 86 -1.72 4.43 -9.48
N HIS A 87 -1.82 5.00 -8.29
CA HIS A 87 -0.66 5.19 -7.41
C HIS A 87 -0.02 3.85 -6.99
N VAL A 88 -0.81 2.81 -6.72
CA VAL A 88 -0.31 1.47 -6.41
C VAL A 88 0.44 0.86 -7.60
N ILE A 89 -0.11 0.96 -8.82
CA ILE A 89 0.53 0.46 -10.05
C ILE A 89 1.96 1.02 -10.18
N TYR A 90 2.09 2.34 -10.09
CA TYR A 90 3.37 3.01 -10.36
C TYR A 90 4.35 2.95 -9.19
N CYS A 91 3.86 2.95 -7.93
CA CYS A 91 4.71 2.65 -6.77
C CYS A 91 5.27 1.22 -6.84
N LYS A 92 4.45 0.25 -7.26
CA LYS A 92 4.88 -1.14 -7.44
C LYS A 92 5.93 -1.28 -8.54
N LEU A 93 5.76 -0.55 -9.63
CA LEU A 93 6.65 -0.61 -10.79
C LEU A 93 8.07 -0.08 -10.49
N TRP A 94 8.17 1.02 -9.75
CA TRP A 94 9.43 1.76 -9.59
C TRP A 94 10.05 1.74 -8.19
N ARG A 95 9.34 1.27 -7.16
CA ARG A 95 9.86 1.28 -5.78
C ARG A 95 9.68 -0.05 -5.06
N TRP A 96 8.45 -0.55 -4.96
CA TRP A 96 8.14 -1.68 -4.09
C TRP A 96 7.37 -2.78 -4.83
N PRO A 97 8.07 -3.74 -5.47
CA PRO A 97 7.44 -4.76 -6.32
C PRO A 97 6.53 -5.72 -5.53
N ASN A 98 6.64 -5.74 -4.20
CA ASN A 98 5.86 -6.57 -3.29
C ASN A 98 4.70 -5.82 -2.59
N VAL A 99 4.44 -4.55 -2.89
CA VAL A 99 3.22 -3.87 -2.41
C VAL A 99 2.00 -4.57 -2.98
N GLN A 100 1.06 -4.93 -2.10
CA GLN A 100 -0.15 -5.67 -2.45
C GLN A 100 -1.38 -4.76 -2.44
N SER A 101 -1.43 -3.78 -1.52
CA SER A 101 -2.61 -2.93 -1.34
C SER A 101 -2.27 -1.46 -1.12
N HIS A 102 -3.25 -0.59 -1.33
CA HIS A 102 -3.13 0.84 -1.03
C HIS A 102 -2.96 1.15 0.47
N HIS A 103 -3.33 0.23 1.36
CA HIS A 103 -3.16 0.44 2.81
C HIS A 103 -1.69 0.49 3.24
N GLU A 104 -0.80 -0.10 2.44
CA GLU A 104 0.65 -0.05 2.63
C GLU A 104 1.27 1.27 2.14
N LEU A 105 0.50 2.17 1.53
CA LEU A 105 0.99 3.44 0.98
C LEU A 105 0.33 4.61 1.69
N LYS A 106 1.14 5.56 2.16
CA LYS A 106 0.68 6.84 2.72
C LYS A 106 1.27 8.00 1.95
N PRO A 107 0.47 9.02 1.58
CA PRO A 107 1.01 10.19 0.90
C PRO A 107 1.89 11.00 1.86
N ILE A 108 2.94 11.63 1.33
CA ILE A 108 3.70 12.65 2.08
C ILE A 108 2.91 13.96 2.15
N SER A 109 3.21 14.79 3.15
CA SER A 109 2.50 16.06 3.39
C SER A 109 2.62 17.07 2.24
N THR A 110 3.66 16.99 1.42
CA THR A 110 3.89 17.89 0.27
C THR A 110 3.15 17.45 -1.00
N CYS A 111 2.53 16.27 -1.01
CA CYS A 111 1.74 15.82 -2.15
C CYS A 111 0.40 16.56 -2.18
N LEU A 112 0.18 17.37 -3.23
CA LEU A 112 -1.05 18.16 -3.39
C LEU A 112 -2.24 17.35 -3.93
N TYR A 113 -1.95 16.24 -4.61
CA TYR A 113 -2.96 15.40 -5.28
C TYR A 113 -2.89 13.94 -4.82
N PRO A 114 -2.88 13.64 -3.51
CA PRO A 114 -2.79 12.24 -3.06
C PRO A 114 -4.05 11.48 -3.49
N TYR A 115 -3.94 10.16 -3.65
CA TYR A 115 -5.08 9.33 -4.07
C TYR A 115 -6.34 9.50 -3.19
N ASP A 116 -6.16 9.65 -1.88
CA ASP A 116 -7.25 9.80 -0.92
C ASP A 116 -8.02 11.12 -1.09
N ASN A 117 -7.40 12.12 -1.74
CA ASN A 117 -8.08 13.37 -2.09
C ASN A 117 -9.09 13.09 -3.22
N ARG A 118 -10.38 13.36 -2.98
CA ARG A 118 -11.48 13.11 -3.93
C ARG A 118 -11.52 14.09 -5.12
N GLY A 119 -10.42 14.77 -5.42
CA GLY A 119 -10.30 15.69 -6.55
C GLY A 119 -10.22 15.00 -7.91
N GLU A 120 -10.18 15.79 -8.98
CA GLU A 120 -10.20 15.32 -10.37
C GLU A 120 -8.86 14.72 -10.85
N GLN A 121 -7.79 14.90 -10.09
CA GLN A 121 -6.43 14.47 -10.45
C GLN A 121 -5.85 13.59 -9.35
N ILE A 122 -5.06 12.59 -9.73
CA ILE A 122 -4.34 11.70 -8.80
C ILE A 122 -2.84 11.76 -9.11
N CYS A 123 -2.02 12.05 -8.10
CA CYS A 123 -0.57 11.98 -8.17
C CYS A 123 -0.11 10.52 -8.26
N ILE A 124 0.76 10.24 -9.22
CA ILE A 124 1.37 8.94 -9.46
C ILE A 124 2.88 8.93 -9.25
N ASN A 125 3.47 10.07 -8.84
CA ASN A 125 4.89 10.15 -8.48
C ASN A 125 5.13 9.20 -7.30
N PRO A 126 5.94 8.13 -7.47
CA PRO A 126 6.09 7.11 -6.44
C PRO A 126 6.81 7.65 -5.20
N TYR A 127 7.58 8.74 -5.29
CA TYR A 127 8.22 9.41 -4.15
C TYR A 127 7.30 10.34 -3.37
N HIS A 128 6.07 10.54 -3.84
CA HIS A 128 5.02 11.23 -3.07
C HIS A 128 4.24 10.30 -2.13
N TYR A 129 4.66 9.04 -2.05
CA TYR A 129 4.13 8.05 -1.13
C TYR A 129 5.26 7.45 -0.29
N THR A 130 4.97 7.12 0.97
CA THR A 130 5.80 6.31 1.85
C THR A 130 5.15 4.95 2.02
N ARG A 131 5.98 3.92 2.20
CA ARG A 131 5.49 2.60 2.56
C ARG A 131 5.34 2.52 4.07
N VAL A 132 4.23 1.95 4.52
CA VAL A 132 3.97 1.64 5.92
C VAL A 132 3.76 0.14 6.08
N GLU A 133 4.24 -0.42 7.19
CA GLU A 133 3.93 -1.80 7.55
C GLU A 133 2.48 -1.89 8.01
N GLN A 134 1.76 -2.88 7.48
CA GLN A 134 0.42 -3.16 7.96
C GLN A 134 0.55 -3.75 9.37
N GLN A 135 0.22 -2.96 10.39
CA GLN A 135 0.05 -3.48 11.74
C GLN A 135 -1.02 -4.57 11.66
N SER A 136 -0.62 -5.84 11.78
CA SER A 136 -1.58 -6.92 11.96
C SER A 136 -2.34 -6.60 13.23
N ALA A 137 -3.65 -6.35 13.11
CA ALA A 137 -4.51 -6.22 14.27
C ALA A 137 -4.25 -7.44 15.18
N PRO A 138 -4.06 -7.26 16.51
CA PRO A 138 -3.89 -8.40 17.38
C PRO A 138 -5.09 -9.30 17.19
N ILE A 139 -4.84 -10.57 16.84
CA ILE A 139 -5.90 -11.59 16.81
C ILE A 139 -6.37 -11.70 18.25
N ILE A 140 -7.45 -10.98 18.58
CA ILE A 140 -8.19 -11.24 19.81
C ILE A 140 -8.80 -12.62 19.58
N PHE A 141 -8.13 -13.65 20.09
CA PHE A 141 -8.77 -14.93 20.34
C PHE A 141 -9.96 -14.64 21.24
N ARG A 142 -11.15 -14.51 20.65
CA ARG A 142 -12.39 -14.61 21.41
C ARG A 142 -12.39 -16.02 21.96
N ALA A 143 -12.02 -16.17 23.23
CA ALA A 143 -12.20 -17.43 23.94
C ALA A 143 -13.67 -17.84 23.73
N PRO A 144 -13.95 -19.10 23.36
CA PRO A 144 -15.32 -19.57 23.32
C PRO A 144 -15.92 -19.29 24.70
N SER A 145 -17.07 -18.60 24.72
CA SER A 145 -17.84 -18.41 25.93
C SER A 145 -18.26 -19.78 26.43
N VAL A 146 -17.48 -20.34 27.36
CA VAL A 146 -17.93 -21.50 28.11
C VAL A 146 -19.09 -21.05 28.98
N SER A 147 -20.30 -21.53 28.65
CA SER A 147 -21.46 -21.34 29.49
C SER A 147 -21.19 -22.00 30.85
N ALA A 148 -21.58 -21.32 31.94
CA ALA A 148 -21.39 -21.78 33.31
C ALA A 148 -22.03 -23.16 33.62
N SER A 149 -22.81 -23.72 32.70
CA SER A 149 -23.43 -25.05 32.80
C SER A 149 -22.46 -26.21 32.71
N ASP A 150 -21.29 -26.04 32.10
CA ASP A 150 -20.37 -27.16 31.84
C ASP A 150 -19.44 -27.49 33.02
N TYR A 151 -19.37 -26.62 34.03
CA TYR A 151 -18.52 -26.83 35.20
C TYR A 151 -19.03 -27.94 36.14
N TYR A 152 -20.31 -28.33 36.04
CA TYR A 152 -20.93 -29.27 36.98
C TYR A 152 -21.06 -30.72 36.49
N ARG A 153 -20.64 -31.05 35.26
CA ARG A 153 -20.86 -32.40 34.69
C ARG A 153 -19.67 -33.36 34.79
N GLY A 154 -18.58 -33.01 35.47
CA GLY A 154 -17.32 -33.74 35.29
C GLY A 154 -16.41 -34.01 36.50
N SER A 155 -16.86 -33.93 37.75
CA SER A 155 -15.99 -34.28 38.90
C SER A 155 -16.57 -35.40 39.77
N PRO A 156 -15.94 -36.59 39.80
CA PRO A 156 -16.19 -37.58 40.83
C PRO A 156 -15.58 -37.12 42.16
N MET A 157 -16.37 -37.26 43.23
CA MET A 157 -16.04 -36.93 44.61
C MET A 157 -14.78 -37.67 45.08
N ILE A 158 -13.71 -36.93 45.42
CA ILE A 158 -12.68 -37.41 46.34
C ILE A 158 -12.56 -36.44 47.52
N GLY A 159 -13.17 -36.90 48.61
CA GLY A 159 -12.81 -36.76 50.01
C GLY A 159 -11.77 -35.75 50.50
N TYR A 160 -12.24 -34.97 51.48
CA TYR A 160 -11.58 -34.60 52.74
C TYR A 160 -10.23 -33.88 52.70
N MET A 161 -10.24 -32.59 53.04
CA MET A 161 -9.75 -32.11 54.34
C MET A 161 -10.19 -30.66 54.57
N SER A 162 -10.77 -30.42 55.75
CA SER A 162 -11.24 -29.10 56.21
C SER A 162 -10.09 -28.16 56.58
N PRO A 163 -10.36 -26.85 56.67
CA PRO A 163 -9.37 -25.78 56.78
C PRO A 163 -8.97 -25.50 58.22
N SER A 164 -7.81 -24.86 58.42
CA SER A 164 -7.39 -24.32 59.71
C SER A 164 -6.54 -23.06 59.54
N PRO A 165 -6.53 -22.17 60.56
CA PRO A 165 -6.92 -20.76 60.35
C PRO A 165 -5.86 -19.74 60.81
N TRP A 166 -6.20 -18.46 60.64
CA TRP A 166 -5.65 -17.26 61.32
C TRP A 166 -4.43 -16.58 60.70
N PHE A 167 -4.67 -15.38 60.14
CA PHE A 167 -3.93 -14.16 60.50
C PHE A 167 -4.88 -12.95 60.39
N PRO A 168 -5.03 -12.11 61.44
CA PRO A 168 -5.87 -10.92 61.38
C PRO A 168 -5.13 -9.72 60.77
N LEU A 169 -5.90 -8.89 60.05
CA LEU A 169 -5.48 -7.59 59.51
C LEU A 169 -5.34 -6.54 60.64
N PRO A 170 -4.38 -5.60 60.56
CA PRO A 170 -4.37 -4.43 61.44
C PRO A 170 -5.29 -3.33 60.93
N HIS A 171 -6.08 -2.76 61.84
CA HIS A 171 -6.89 -1.54 61.63
C HIS A 171 -6.02 -0.27 61.76
N PRO A 172 -6.46 0.86 61.16
CA PRO A 172 -5.68 2.08 61.08
C PRO A 172 -5.86 2.97 62.33
N VAL A 173 -4.87 3.82 62.56
CA VAL A 173 -5.00 5.07 63.34
C VAL A 173 -4.66 6.22 62.41
#